data_AF-A0A366H809-F1
#
_entry.id   AF-A0A366H809-F1
#
_cell.length_a   1.000
_cell.length_b   1.000
_cell.length_c   1.000
_cell.angle_alpha   90.00
_cell.angle_beta   90.00
_cell.angle_gamma   90.00
#
_symmetry.space_group_name_H-M   'P 1'
#
loop_
_entity.id
_entity.type
_entity.pdbx_description
1 polymer ?
#
loop_
_entity_poly.entity_id
_entity_poly.type
_entity_poly.pdbx_seq_one_letter_code
_entity_poly.pdbx_strand_id
1 'polypeptide(L)'
;MRSDDLTNEQLEAMQTKLAASEPYRIAFEDEAFMTSKALRPVRLQLELLKPEHNLQRCEVDSTVVVFGSARILPPDLAIMNLELAEQHARKNENNAQARRDLIKARKRVEYSHYYNEARRFATMVSQRFQPHSPNRLVVVTGGGPGIMEAGNRGAYDARAMSIGLNITLEHEQLPNPFISPELCFHFHYFALRKMHFLMRARALVAFPGGFGTMDELYEALTLVQTRKMSPMPIILVGRDFWSKAMNVDFLVEEGMIDAKDKKLMEVVETAEEIMEILERLPAKGAPGRVP
;
A
#
# COMPACT_ATOMS: atom_id res chain seq x y z
N MET A 1 38.25 12.06 -46.27
CA MET A 1 37.71 12.70 -47.49
C MET A 1 37.25 14.10 -47.14
N ARG A 2 37.40 15.06 -48.05
CA ARG A 2 36.76 16.37 -47.90
C ARG A 2 35.30 16.25 -48.33
N SER A 3 34.45 17.19 -47.92
CA SER A 3 33.02 17.20 -48.27
C SER A 3 32.77 17.13 -49.77
N ASP A 4 33.66 17.77 -50.54
CA ASP A 4 33.52 17.98 -51.98
C ASP A 4 33.83 16.71 -52.80
N ASP A 5 34.38 15.68 -52.15
CA ASP A 5 34.73 14.38 -52.77
C ASP A 5 33.64 13.31 -52.56
N LEU A 6 32.54 13.63 -51.86
CA LEU A 6 31.49 12.67 -51.50
C LEU A 6 30.46 12.49 -52.62
N THR A 7 30.10 11.24 -52.93
CA THR A 7 29.00 10.92 -53.84
C THR A 7 27.63 11.07 -53.14
N ASN A 8 26.56 11.23 -53.91
CA ASN A 8 25.19 11.27 -53.36
C ASN A 8 24.85 10.02 -52.54
N GLU A 9 25.28 8.85 -52.99
CA GLU A 9 25.10 7.59 -52.25
C GLU A 9 25.81 7.63 -50.88
N GLN A 10 27.02 8.19 -50.82
CA GLN A 10 27.74 8.37 -49.56
C GLN A 10 27.03 9.37 -48.64
N LEU A 11 26.47 10.45 -49.17
CA LEU A 11 25.70 11.43 -48.41
C LEU A 11 24.39 10.83 -47.86
N GLU A 12 23.66 10.05 -48.65
CA GLU A 12 22.44 9.34 -48.21
C GLU A 12 22.75 8.29 -47.14
N ALA A 13 23.84 7.54 -47.28
CA ALA A 13 24.31 6.60 -46.26
C ALA A 13 24.68 7.33 -44.95
N MET A 14 25.31 8.51 -45.04
CA MET A 14 25.62 9.34 -43.88
C MET A 14 24.35 9.85 -43.19
N GLN A 15 23.37 10.34 -43.95
CA GLN A 15 22.07 10.78 -43.40
C GLN A 15 21.32 9.64 -42.72
N THR A 16 21.30 8.46 -43.35
CA THR A 16 20.69 7.25 -42.77
C THR A 16 21.37 6.88 -41.45
N LYS A 17 22.70 6.96 -41.39
CA LYS A 17 23.46 6.71 -40.17
C LYS A 17 23.18 7.73 -39.07
N LEU A 18 23.01 9.02 -39.42
CA LEU A 18 22.63 10.07 -38.48
C LEU A 18 21.21 9.85 -37.94
N ALA A 19 20.25 9.55 -38.82
CA ALA A 19 18.85 9.31 -38.44
C ALA A 19 18.69 8.08 -37.53
N ALA A 20 19.55 7.07 -37.68
CA ALA A 20 19.59 5.89 -36.82
C ALA A 20 20.40 6.08 -35.52
N SER A 21 21.10 7.21 -35.36
CA SER A 21 21.98 7.44 -34.22
C SER A 21 21.19 7.74 -32.93
N GLU A 22 21.70 7.28 -31.80
CA GLU A 22 21.08 7.49 -30.48
C GLU A 22 20.82 8.97 -30.16
N PRO A 23 21.78 9.91 -30.35
CA PRO A 23 21.54 11.33 -30.02
C PRO A 23 20.47 12.02 -30.88
N TYR A 24 20.10 11.43 -32.02
CA TYR A 24 19.05 11.97 -32.88
C TYR A 24 17.63 11.58 -32.43
N ARG A 25 17.51 10.63 -31.48
CA ARG A 25 16.22 10.21 -30.94
C ARG A 25 15.58 11.30 -30.08
N ILE A 26 14.26 11.37 -30.10
CA ILE A 26 13.50 12.27 -29.23
C ILE A 26 13.63 11.78 -27.79
N ALA A 27 14.05 12.66 -26.88
CA ALA A 27 14.46 12.28 -25.52
C ALA A 27 13.39 11.52 -24.71
N PHE A 28 12.10 11.87 -24.84
CA PHE A 28 11.02 11.19 -24.11
C PHE A 28 10.56 9.88 -24.78
N GLU A 29 10.99 9.63 -26.02
CA GLU A 29 10.74 8.38 -26.76
C GLU A 29 11.95 7.41 -26.64
N ASP A 30 13.11 7.91 -26.22
CA ASP A 30 14.31 7.10 -26.00
C ASP A 30 14.24 6.37 -24.64
N GLU A 31 13.82 5.10 -24.68
CA GLU A 31 13.72 4.24 -23.50
C GLU A 31 15.06 4.06 -22.78
N ALA A 32 16.17 3.94 -23.51
CA ALA A 32 17.49 3.72 -22.91
C ALA A 32 17.93 4.96 -22.11
N PHE A 33 17.69 6.15 -22.67
CA PHE A 33 17.91 7.40 -21.94
C PHE A 33 16.94 7.55 -20.75
N MET A 34 15.65 7.30 -20.96
CA MET A 34 14.60 7.43 -19.95
C MET A 34 14.73 6.46 -18.79
N THR A 35 15.38 5.31 -18.98
CA THR A 35 15.68 4.31 -17.92
C THR A 35 17.09 4.43 -17.35
N SER A 36 17.96 5.27 -17.94
CA SER A 36 19.33 5.51 -17.47
C SER A 36 19.40 6.02 -16.02
N LYS A 37 20.56 5.87 -15.35
CA LYS A 37 20.73 6.37 -13.97
C LYS A 37 20.57 7.88 -13.85
N ALA A 38 20.97 8.63 -14.88
CA ALA A 38 20.89 10.10 -14.91
C ALA A 38 19.44 10.60 -14.81
N LEU A 39 18.47 9.83 -15.36
CA LEU A 39 17.06 10.22 -15.41
C LEU A 39 16.24 9.72 -14.22
N ARG A 40 16.91 9.17 -13.18
CA ARG A 40 16.23 8.79 -11.93
C ARG A 40 15.40 9.95 -11.33
N PRO A 41 15.89 11.21 -11.24
CA PRO A 41 15.08 12.31 -10.71
C PRO A 41 13.78 12.54 -11.49
N VAL A 42 13.81 12.42 -12.82
CA VAL A 42 12.64 12.54 -13.68
C VAL A 42 11.68 11.38 -13.44
N ARG A 43 12.17 10.14 -13.33
CA ARG A 43 11.31 8.98 -13.01
C ARG A 43 10.66 9.07 -11.63
N LEU A 44 11.38 9.57 -10.61
CA LEU A 44 10.80 9.86 -9.30
C LEU A 44 9.67 10.90 -9.41
N GLN A 45 9.87 11.95 -10.20
CA GLN A 45 8.83 12.94 -10.46
C GLN A 45 7.61 12.35 -11.18
N LEU A 46 7.81 11.44 -12.14
CA LEU A 46 6.70 10.75 -12.82
C LEU A 46 5.89 9.86 -11.86
N GLU A 47 6.56 9.13 -10.95
CA GLU A 47 5.87 8.34 -9.92
C GLU A 47 5.17 9.19 -8.85
N LEU A 48 5.63 10.43 -8.63
CA LEU A 48 4.87 11.38 -7.83
C LEU A 48 3.63 11.88 -8.59
N LEU A 49 3.81 12.34 -9.84
CA LEU A 49 2.78 13.08 -10.58
C LEU A 49 1.67 12.19 -11.15
N LYS A 50 1.97 10.98 -11.64
CA LYS A 50 0.97 10.13 -12.29
C LYS A 50 -0.17 9.73 -11.34
N PRO A 51 0.09 9.24 -10.11
CA PRO A 51 -0.99 8.95 -9.17
C PRO A 51 -1.73 10.21 -8.74
N GLU A 52 -1.03 11.34 -8.52
CA GLU A 52 -1.68 12.61 -8.17
C GLU A 52 -2.66 13.08 -9.25
N HIS A 53 -2.28 13.00 -10.52
CA HIS A 53 -3.14 13.37 -11.64
C HIS A 53 -4.42 12.53 -11.68
N ASN A 54 -4.31 11.22 -11.48
CA ASN A 54 -5.45 10.31 -11.45
C ASN A 54 -6.34 10.52 -10.22
N LEU A 55 -5.74 10.69 -9.04
CA LEU A 55 -6.47 10.95 -7.78
C LEU A 55 -7.28 12.25 -7.88
N GLN A 56 -6.70 13.31 -8.46
CA GLN A 56 -7.40 14.57 -8.71
C GLN A 56 -8.59 14.40 -9.67
N ARG A 57 -8.40 13.66 -10.77
CA ARG A 57 -9.47 13.37 -11.75
C ARG A 57 -10.64 12.59 -11.15
N CYS A 58 -10.35 11.72 -10.19
CA CYS A 58 -11.35 10.93 -9.47
C CYS A 58 -11.90 11.64 -8.22
N GLU A 59 -11.54 12.92 -8.02
CA GLU A 59 -11.93 13.73 -6.86
C GLU A 59 -11.60 13.05 -5.53
N VAL A 60 -10.44 12.39 -5.47
CA VAL A 60 -9.92 11.78 -4.24
C VAL A 60 -9.02 12.78 -3.53
N ASP A 61 -9.57 13.40 -2.50
CA ASP A 61 -8.87 14.40 -1.73
C ASP A 61 -8.43 13.88 -0.35
N SER A 62 -9.08 12.84 0.18
CA SER A 62 -8.67 12.15 1.40
C SER A 62 -8.83 10.63 1.34
N THR A 63 -7.97 9.93 2.09
CA THR A 63 -7.92 8.48 2.16
C THR A 63 -7.94 7.96 3.59
N VAL A 64 -8.39 6.72 3.74
CA VAL A 64 -8.13 5.90 4.91
C VAL A 64 -7.19 4.77 4.52
N VAL A 65 -6.03 4.72 5.15
CA VAL A 65 -5.00 3.72 4.83
C VAL A 65 -5.30 2.43 5.55
N VAL A 66 -5.29 1.31 4.82
CA VAL A 66 -5.49 -0.03 5.40
C VAL A 66 -4.27 -0.89 5.15
N PHE A 67 -3.61 -1.26 6.23
CA PHE A 67 -2.44 -2.13 6.22
C PHE A 67 -2.69 -3.43 6.97
N GLY A 68 -1.96 -4.47 6.57
CA GLY A 68 -1.94 -5.75 7.26
C GLY A 68 -1.25 -6.82 6.44
N SER A 69 -1.26 -8.03 6.95
CA SER A 69 -0.57 -9.15 6.34
C SER A 69 -1.15 -9.54 4.98
N ALA A 70 -0.27 -9.69 3.98
CA ALA A 70 -0.57 -10.35 2.71
C ALA A 70 -0.85 -11.86 2.85
N ARG A 71 -0.65 -12.43 4.06
CA ARG A 71 -0.72 -13.87 4.33
C ARG A 71 -1.96 -14.29 5.13
N ILE A 72 -2.77 -13.35 5.59
CA ILE A 72 -4.06 -13.63 6.24
C ILE A 72 -5.05 -13.94 5.12
N LEU A 73 -5.72 -15.09 5.19
CA LEU A 73 -6.58 -15.58 4.12
C LEU A 73 -8.06 -15.36 4.47
N PRO A 74 -8.96 -15.29 3.46
CA PRO A 74 -10.38 -15.46 3.68
C PRO A 74 -10.66 -16.77 4.45
N PRO A 75 -11.67 -16.82 5.34
CA PRO A 75 -11.95 -18.01 6.16
C PRO A 75 -12.09 -19.31 5.36
N ASP A 76 -12.86 -19.30 4.27
CA ASP A 76 -13.10 -20.50 3.46
C ASP A 76 -11.78 -21.09 2.91
N LEU A 77 -10.89 -20.22 2.42
CA LEU A 77 -9.59 -20.61 1.90
C LEU A 77 -8.63 -21.03 3.04
N ALA A 78 -8.71 -20.41 4.21
CA ALA A 78 -7.93 -20.80 5.37
C ALA A 78 -8.31 -22.21 5.85
N ILE A 79 -9.61 -22.52 5.91
CA ILE A 79 -10.16 -23.82 6.29
C ILE A 79 -9.74 -24.89 5.28
N MET A 80 -9.95 -24.64 3.98
CA MET A 80 -9.53 -25.57 2.93
C MET A 80 -8.02 -25.87 3.00
N ASN A 81 -7.18 -24.86 3.23
CA ASN A 81 -5.74 -25.05 3.40
C ASN A 81 -5.38 -25.86 4.64
N LEU A 82 -6.16 -25.73 5.74
CA LEU A 82 -5.99 -26.54 6.94
C LEU A 82 -6.32 -28.00 6.65
N GLU A 83 -7.43 -28.29 5.97
CA GLU A 83 -7.82 -29.66 5.61
C GLU A 83 -6.74 -30.34 4.76
N LEU A 84 -6.21 -29.64 3.75
CA LEU A 84 -5.10 -30.14 2.93
C LEU A 84 -3.83 -30.40 3.75
N ALA A 85 -3.49 -29.49 4.67
CA ALA A 85 -2.32 -29.64 5.54
C ALA A 85 -2.48 -30.82 6.51
N GLU A 86 -3.69 -31.04 7.05
CA GLU A 86 -4.00 -32.20 7.90
C GLU A 86 -3.88 -33.51 7.13
N GLN A 87 -4.41 -33.59 5.91
CA GLN A 87 -4.26 -34.77 5.06
C GLN A 87 -2.79 -35.07 4.74
N HIS A 88 -2.01 -34.03 4.41
CA HIS A 88 -0.59 -34.17 4.12
C HIS A 88 0.21 -34.61 5.36
N ALA A 89 -0.10 -34.08 6.54
CA ALA A 89 0.52 -34.46 7.80
C ALA A 89 0.19 -35.90 8.21
N ARG A 90 -1.05 -36.37 8.02
CA ARG A 90 -1.46 -37.76 8.24
C ARG A 90 -0.70 -38.74 7.34
N LYS A 91 -0.45 -38.37 6.07
CA LYS A 91 0.31 -39.21 5.13
C LYS A 91 1.82 -39.20 5.39
N ASN A 92 2.34 -38.21 6.12
CA ASN A 92 3.77 -37.98 6.32
C ASN A 92 4.11 -37.69 7.79
N GLU A 93 3.73 -38.58 8.71
CA GLU A 93 3.77 -38.33 10.17
C GLU A 93 5.17 -37.94 10.71
N ASN A 94 6.24 -38.44 10.08
CA ASN A 94 7.63 -38.15 10.46
C ASN A 94 8.25 -36.94 9.73
N ASN A 95 7.50 -36.27 8.87
CA ASN A 95 8.00 -35.13 8.11
C ASN A 95 7.87 -33.83 8.92
N ALA A 96 9.01 -33.26 9.32
CA ALA A 96 9.06 -32.00 10.06
C ALA A 96 8.43 -30.81 9.31
N GLN A 97 8.53 -30.80 7.97
CA GLN A 97 7.92 -29.75 7.14
C GLN A 97 6.39 -29.87 7.17
N ALA A 98 5.84 -31.08 7.05
CA ALA A 98 4.40 -31.31 7.13
C ALA A 98 3.82 -30.86 8.48
N ARG A 99 4.53 -31.12 9.59
CA ARG A 99 4.14 -30.63 10.93
C ARG A 99 4.16 -29.10 11.01
N ARG A 100 5.20 -28.45 10.48
CA ARG A 100 5.30 -26.98 10.43
C ARG A 100 4.18 -26.35 9.62
N ASP A 101 3.84 -26.94 8.47
CA ASP A 101 2.79 -26.42 7.60
C ASP A 101 1.40 -26.58 8.21
N LEU A 102 1.16 -27.67 8.94
CA LEU A 102 -0.07 -27.84 9.73
C LEU A 102 -0.21 -26.76 10.82
N ILE A 103 0.85 -26.48 11.58
CA ILE A 103 0.83 -25.42 12.61
C ILE A 103 0.53 -24.06 11.97
N LYS A 104 1.17 -23.74 10.84
CA LYS A 104 0.90 -22.50 10.10
C LYS A 104 -0.54 -22.43 9.60
N ALA A 105 -1.09 -23.53 9.09
CA ALA A 105 -2.46 -23.57 8.58
C ALA A 105 -3.49 -23.35 9.71
N ARG A 106 -3.29 -23.97 10.88
CA ARG A 106 -4.13 -23.72 12.07
C ARG A 106 -4.10 -22.24 12.47
N LYS A 107 -2.91 -21.63 12.49
CA LYS A 107 -2.76 -20.21 12.80
C LYS A 107 -3.41 -19.29 11.75
N ARG A 108 -3.41 -19.68 10.48
CA ARG A 108 -4.12 -18.95 9.42
C ARG A 108 -5.63 -18.98 9.59
N VAL A 109 -6.21 -20.10 10.03
CA VAL A 109 -7.64 -20.18 10.36
C VAL A 109 -7.96 -19.24 11.53
N GLU A 110 -7.15 -19.30 12.60
CA GLU A 110 -7.30 -18.39 13.73
C GLU A 110 -7.30 -16.92 13.29
N TYR A 111 -6.38 -16.52 12.40
CA TYR A 111 -6.24 -15.12 11.95
C TYR A 111 -7.22 -14.72 10.84
N SER A 112 -7.95 -15.67 10.23
CA SER A 112 -8.84 -15.40 9.10
C SER A 112 -9.99 -14.46 9.46
N HIS A 113 -10.37 -14.35 10.74
CA HIS A 113 -11.37 -13.39 11.19
C HIS A 113 -10.95 -11.93 10.92
N TYR A 114 -9.66 -11.60 10.96
CA TYR A 114 -9.17 -10.26 10.60
C TYR A 114 -9.44 -9.91 9.14
N TYR A 115 -9.49 -10.89 8.23
CA TYR A 115 -9.89 -10.65 6.85
C TYR A 115 -11.35 -10.17 6.80
N ASN A 116 -12.24 -10.82 7.56
CA ASN A 116 -13.64 -10.41 7.61
C ASN A 116 -13.81 -9.03 8.24
N GLU A 117 -13.11 -8.75 9.34
CA GLU A 117 -13.16 -7.43 9.98
C GLU A 117 -12.62 -6.33 9.06
N ALA A 118 -11.51 -6.56 8.35
CA ALA A 118 -10.98 -5.61 7.38
C ALA A 118 -11.96 -5.34 6.22
N ARG A 119 -12.59 -6.39 5.70
CA ARG A 119 -13.61 -6.27 4.65
C ARG A 119 -14.84 -5.51 5.15
N ARG A 120 -15.34 -5.86 6.33
CA ARG A 120 -16.50 -5.22 6.97
C ARG A 120 -16.25 -3.74 7.23
N PHE A 121 -15.11 -3.41 7.83
CA PHE A 121 -14.66 -2.03 8.02
C PHE A 121 -14.63 -1.27 6.69
N ALA A 122 -14.00 -1.82 5.67
CA ALA A 122 -13.88 -1.16 4.37
C ALA A 122 -15.24 -0.95 3.68
N THR A 123 -16.20 -1.86 3.87
CA THR A 123 -17.58 -1.66 3.41
C THR A 123 -18.25 -0.51 4.16
N MET A 124 -18.18 -0.48 5.49
CA MET A 124 -18.80 0.55 6.31
C MET A 124 -18.24 1.94 6.03
N VAL A 125 -16.91 2.08 6.01
CA VAL A 125 -16.26 3.39 5.75
C VAL A 125 -16.58 3.89 4.35
N SER A 126 -16.63 2.99 3.37
CA SER A 126 -16.96 3.36 1.99
C SER A 126 -18.40 3.83 1.85
N GLN A 127 -19.36 3.11 2.44
CA GLN A 127 -20.78 3.50 2.44
C GLN A 127 -21.01 4.83 3.17
N ARG A 128 -20.31 5.03 4.29
CA ARG A 128 -20.49 6.20 5.15
C ARG A 128 -19.90 7.47 4.56
N PHE A 129 -18.68 7.40 4.06
CA PHE A 129 -17.89 8.58 3.73
C PHE A 129 -17.77 8.86 2.23
N GLN A 130 -17.89 7.85 1.34
CA GLN A 130 -17.73 8.14 -0.10
C GLN A 130 -18.89 8.89 -0.76
N PRO A 131 -20.17 8.72 -0.36
CA PRO A 131 -21.26 9.51 -0.93
C PRO A 131 -21.24 10.99 -0.55
N HIS A 132 -20.46 11.40 0.46
CA HIS A 132 -20.56 12.72 1.09
C HIS A 132 -19.28 13.56 0.90
N SER A 133 -19.30 14.50 -0.04
CA SER A 133 -18.30 15.57 -0.13
C SER A 133 -18.57 16.66 0.91
N PRO A 134 -17.54 17.35 1.47
CA PRO A 134 -16.12 17.28 1.14
C PRO A 134 -15.31 16.29 2.01
N ASN A 135 -15.94 15.50 2.88
CA ASN A 135 -15.23 14.61 3.82
C ASN A 135 -15.07 13.18 3.29
N ARG A 136 -14.81 13.06 1.99
CA ARG A 136 -14.73 11.77 1.31
C ARG A 136 -13.53 10.98 1.82
N LEU A 137 -13.76 9.77 2.31
CA LEU A 137 -12.68 8.83 2.67
C LEU A 137 -12.68 7.66 1.68
N VAL A 138 -11.61 7.56 0.89
CA VAL A 138 -11.39 6.44 -0.03
C VAL A 138 -10.40 5.45 0.60
N VAL A 139 -10.74 4.17 0.59
CA VAL A 139 -9.85 3.11 1.09
C VAL A 139 -8.63 3.02 0.18
N VAL A 140 -7.43 3.08 0.76
CA VAL A 140 -6.16 2.86 0.06
C VAL A 140 -5.38 1.71 0.71
N THR A 141 -4.88 0.80 -0.12
CA THR A 141 -4.10 -0.36 0.31
C THR A 141 -2.87 -0.53 -0.58
N GLY A 142 -2.00 -1.49 -0.25
CA GLY A 142 -0.89 -1.88 -1.11
C GLY A 142 -1.27 -2.72 -2.33
N GLY A 143 -2.57 -2.96 -2.56
CA GLY A 143 -3.09 -3.64 -3.75
C GLY A 143 -2.81 -5.14 -3.81
N GLY A 144 -2.34 -5.74 -2.71
CA GLY A 144 -2.02 -7.16 -2.65
C GLY A 144 -3.10 -8.08 -2.09
N PRO A 145 -2.80 -9.37 -1.85
CA PRO A 145 -3.72 -10.31 -1.24
C PRO A 145 -3.87 -10.04 0.26
N GLY A 146 -4.72 -10.84 0.90
CA GLY A 146 -4.93 -10.83 2.34
C GLY A 146 -5.64 -9.58 2.84
N ILE A 147 -5.12 -8.92 3.88
CA ILE A 147 -5.81 -7.74 4.45
C ILE A 147 -5.97 -6.61 3.42
N MET A 148 -4.98 -6.42 2.54
CA MET A 148 -5.06 -5.42 1.47
C MET A 148 -6.24 -5.73 0.53
N GLU A 149 -6.37 -6.99 0.11
CA GLU A 149 -7.52 -7.44 -0.68
C GLU A 149 -8.83 -7.29 0.08
N ALA A 150 -8.89 -7.65 1.36
CA ALA A 150 -10.08 -7.48 2.17
C ALA A 150 -10.54 -6.00 2.19
N GLY A 151 -9.60 -5.07 2.33
CA GLY A 151 -9.87 -3.63 2.26
C GLY A 151 -10.43 -3.21 0.90
N ASN A 152 -9.79 -3.59 -0.21
CA ASN A 152 -10.31 -3.26 -1.54
C ASN A 152 -11.66 -3.93 -1.82
N ARG A 153 -11.82 -5.18 -1.41
CA ARG A 153 -13.04 -5.98 -1.59
C ARG A 153 -14.22 -5.40 -0.82
N GLY A 154 -14.01 -4.95 0.41
CA GLY A 154 -15.08 -4.33 1.20
C GLY A 154 -15.61 -3.04 0.56
N ALA A 155 -14.73 -2.21 0.01
CA ALA A 155 -15.11 -1.04 -0.77
C ALA A 155 -15.84 -1.41 -2.08
N TYR A 156 -15.37 -2.46 -2.77
CA TYR A 156 -16.02 -3.01 -3.95
C TYR A 156 -17.45 -3.51 -3.65
N ASP A 157 -17.66 -4.22 -2.54
CA ASP A 157 -18.99 -4.67 -2.11
C ASP A 157 -19.95 -3.49 -1.85
N ALA A 158 -19.40 -2.36 -1.39
CA ALA A 158 -20.12 -1.10 -1.22
C ALA A 158 -20.35 -0.33 -2.54
N ARG A 159 -19.92 -0.88 -3.68
CA ARG A 159 -19.92 -0.21 -5.01
C ARG A 159 -19.21 1.15 -4.98
N ALA A 160 -18.13 1.22 -4.20
CA ALA A 160 -17.36 2.43 -3.98
C ALA A 160 -15.95 2.28 -4.55
N MET A 161 -15.24 3.40 -4.70
CA MET A 161 -13.88 3.36 -5.23
C MET A 161 -12.89 2.82 -4.19
N SER A 162 -11.82 2.16 -4.65
CA SER A 162 -10.69 1.81 -3.79
C SER A 162 -9.37 1.89 -4.53
N ILE A 163 -8.32 2.29 -3.81
CA ILE A 163 -7.00 2.54 -4.38
C ILE A 163 -6.07 1.37 -4.07
N GLY A 164 -5.27 1.00 -5.06
CA GLY A 164 -4.18 0.05 -4.93
C GLY A 164 -2.85 0.70 -5.28
N LEU A 165 -1.95 0.81 -4.32
CA LEU A 165 -0.57 1.24 -4.55
C LEU A 165 0.31 -0.01 -4.62
N ASN A 166 0.40 -0.66 -5.78
CA ASN A 166 1.24 -1.84 -6.01
C ASN A 166 2.72 -1.46 -6.16
N ILE A 167 3.63 -2.43 -5.98
CA ILE A 167 5.07 -2.21 -6.15
C ILE A 167 5.71 -3.36 -6.93
N THR A 168 6.74 -3.05 -7.71
CA THR A 168 7.61 -4.07 -8.31
C THR A 168 8.33 -4.87 -7.22
N LEU A 169 8.24 -6.20 -7.28
CA LEU A 169 8.91 -7.15 -6.40
C LEU A 169 9.63 -8.21 -7.26
N GLU A 170 10.63 -8.91 -6.69
CA GLU A 170 11.35 -10.00 -7.39
C GLU A 170 10.41 -11.11 -7.88
N HIS A 171 9.35 -11.38 -7.12
CA HIS A 171 8.24 -12.23 -7.54
C HIS A 171 7.02 -11.33 -7.72
N GLU A 172 6.60 -11.20 -8.98
CA GLU A 172 5.52 -10.30 -9.35
C GLU A 172 4.22 -10.73 -8.68
N GLN A 173 3.63 -9.81 -7.93
CA GLN A 173 2.35 -10.00 -7.29
C GLN A 173 1.32 -9.19 -8.08
N LEU A 174 0.41 -9.90 -8.76
CA LEU A 174 -0.69 -9.25 -9.46
C LEU A 174 -1.54 -8.42 -8.48
N PRO A 175 -2.07 -7.27 -8.92
CA PRO A 175 -3.04 -6.52 -8.13
C PRO A 175 -4.26 -7.38 -7.84
N ASN A 176 -4.83 -7.24 -6.63
CA ASN A 176 -6.08 -7.90 -6.32
C ASN A 176 -7.23 -7.34 -7.20
N PRO A 177 -8.24 -8.16 -7.54
CA PRO A 177 -9.22 -7.81 -8.58
C PRO A 177 -10.29 -6.80 -8.12
N PHE A 178 -10.22 -6.29 -6.89
CA PHE A 178 -11.24 -5.42 -6.31
C PHE A 178 -10.84 -3.93 -6.29
N ILE A 179 -9.67 -3.61 -6.85
CA ILE A 179 -9.16 -2.24 -6.98
C ILE A 179 -9.89 -1.54 -8.13
N SER A 180 -10.21 -0.25 -7.96
CA SER A 180 -10.76 0.55 -9.06
C SER A 180 -9.73 0.70 -10.17
N PRO A 181 -10.04 0.37 -11.45
CA PRO A 181 -9.07 0.38 -12.53
C PRO A 181 -8.31 1.71 -12.70
N GLU A 182 -9.01 2.83 -12.53
CA GLU A 182 -8.48 4.19 -12.62
C GLU A 182 -7.59 4.60 -11.43
N LEU A 183 -7.59 3.80 -10.35
CA LEU A 183 -6.84 3.99 -9.09
C LEU A 183 -5.92 2.80 -8.75
N CYS A 184 -5.56 2.00 -9.76
CA CYS A 184 -4.56 0.94 -9.63
C CYS A 184 -3.19 1.44 -10.12
N PHE A 185 -2.30 1.74 -9.18
CA PHE A 185 -0.99 2.33 -9.45
C PHE A 185 0.12 1.30 -9.21
N HIS A 186 1.16 1.34 -10.05
CA HIS A 186 2.33 0.46 -9.94
C HIS A 186 3.60 1.30 -9.77
N PHE A 187 4.27 1.14 -8.64
CA PHE A 187 5.47 1.88 -8.28
C PHE A 187 6.73 1.04 -8.44
N HIS A 188 7.83 1.67 -8.84
CA HIS A 188 9.16 1.09 -8.75
C HIS A 188 9.88 1.56 -7.47
N TYR A 189 9.64 2.80 -7.02
CA TYR A 189 10.34 3.38 -5.88
C TYR A 189 9.50 3.30 -4.59
N PHE A 190 9.98 2.51 -3.62
CA PHE A 190 9.33 2.35 -2.31
C PHE A 190 9.03 3.69 -1.60
N ALA A 191 9.97 4.63 -1.65
CA ALA A 191 9.81 5.93 -1.00
C ALA A 191 8.60 6.73 -1.55
N LEU A 192 8.37 6.69 -2.86
CA LEU A 192 7.26 7.41 -3.48
C LEU A 192 5.93 6.73 -3.15
N ARG A 193 5.91 5.39 -3.12
CA ARG A 193 4.74 4.62 -2.68
C ARG A 193 4.34 4.95 -1.23
N LYS A 194 5.31 4.96 -0.30
CA LYS A 194 5.12 5.36 1.11
C LYS A 194 4.57 6.76 1.23
N MET A 195 5.17 7.69 0.49
CA MET A 195 4.71 9.07 0.43
C MET A 195 3.23 9.15 0.00
N HIS A 196 2.82 8.42 -1.03
CA HIS A 196 1.44 8.39 -1.52
C HIS A 196 0.42 7.80 -0.55
N PHE A 197 0.80 6.82 0.29
CA PHE A 197 -0.08 6.37 1.37
C PHE A 197 -0.45 7.52 2.31
N LEU A 198 0.52 8.36 2.60
CA LEU A 198 0.49 9.32 3.70
C LEU A 198 0.05 10.73 3.29
N MET A 199 0.33 11.17 2.06
CA MET A 199 0.01 12.52 1.57
C MET A 199 -1.48 12.90 1.71
N ARG A 200 -2.39 11.94 1.59
CA ARG A 200 -3.86 12.14 1.67
C ARG A 200 -4.48 11.44 2.87
N ALA A 201 -3.67 10.79 3.71
CA ALA A 201 -4.15 10.00 4.82
C ALA A 201 -4.84 10.89 5.85
N ARG A 202 -6.05 10.48 6.21
CA ARG A 202 -6.85 11.05 7.30
C ARG A 202 -6.90 10.15 8.52
N ALA A 203 -6.56 8.88 8.32
CA ALA A 203 -6.45 7.84 9.32
C ALA A 203 -5.63 6.68 8.74
N LEU A 204 -4.99 5.92 9.63
CA LEU A 204 -4.33 4.67 9.31
C LEU A 204 -4.92 3.56 10.16
N VAL A 205 -5.30 2.45 9.54
CA VAL A 205 -5.81 1.24 10.19
C VAL A 205 -4.86 0.08 9.90
N ALA A 206 -4.19 -0.43 10.94
CA ALA A 206 -3.24 -1.52 10.85
C ALA A 206 -3.81 -2.79 11.50
N PHE A 207 -4.10 -3.78 10.66
CA PHE A 207 -4.38 -5.16 11.08
C PHE A 207 -3.08 -5.93 11.29
N PRO A 208 -3.11 -7.12 11.91
CA PRO A 208 -1.91 -7.93 12.13
C PRO A 208 -1.13 -8.19 10.85
N GLY A 209 0.18 -7.97 10.93
CA GLY A 209 1.04 -7.80 9.78
C GLY A 209 2.49 -8.23 10.01
N GLY A 210 3.26 -8.28 8.92
CA GLY A 210 4.70 -8.56 8.97
C GLY A 210 5.53 -7.29 8.87
N PHE A 211 6.77 -7.41 8.39
CA PHE A 211 7.69 -6.26 8.28
C PHE A 211 7.14 -5.12 7.44
N GLY A 212 6.45 -5.37 6.32
CA GLY A 212 5.86 -4.29 5.52
C GLY A 212 4.81 -3.49 6.29
N THR A 213 3.99 -4.14 7.13
CA THR A 213 3.02 -3.44 7.99
C THR A 213 3.70 -2.65 9.09
N MET A 214 4.75 -3.22 9.70
CA MET A 214 5.53 -2.55 10.74
C MET A 214 6.26 -1.32 10.20
N ASP A 215 6.89 -1.45 9.04
CA ASP A 215 7.62 -0.38 8.36
C ASP A 215 6.72 0.85 8.14
N GLU A 216 5.55 0.66 7.55
CA GLU A 216 4.58 1.74 7.33
C GLU A 216 3.99 2.29 8.64
N LEU A 217 3.76 1.42 9.64
CA LEU A 217 3.26 1.86 10.95
C LEU A 217 4.27 2.75 11.68
N TYR A 218 5.53 2.32 11.78
CA TYR A 218 6.57 3.10 12.45
C TYR A 218 6.88 4.41 11.70
N GLU A 219 6.80 4.40 10.37
CA GLU A 219 6.91 5.63 9.58
C GLU A 219 5.79 6.62 9.92
N ALA A 220 4.53 6.18 9.94
CA ALA A 220 3.39 7.02 10.31
C ALA A 220 3.51 7.56 11.75
N LEU A 221 3.87 6.69 12.71
CA LEU A 221 4.09 7.10 14.11
C LEU A 221 5.16 8.18 14.21
N THR A 222 6.30 7.97 13.55
CA THR A 222 7.42 8.92 13.56
C THR A 222 7.02 10.26 12.94
N LEU A 223 6.30 10.26 11.82
CA LEU A 223 5.89 11.48 11.13
C LEU A 223 4.87 12.30 11.96
N VAL A 224 3.93 11.62 12.63
CA VAL A 224 2.98 12.29 13.53
C VAL A 224 3.69 12.79 14.80
N GLN A 225 4.53 11.97 15.44
CA GLN A 225 5.31 12.33 16.63
C GLN A 225 6.17 13.57 16.39
N THR A 226 6.86 13.62 15.25
CA THR A 226 7.75 14.72 14.86
C THR A 226 7.02 15.92 14.23
N ARG A 227 5.69 15.86 14.11
CA ARG A 227 4.84 16.89 13.48
C ARG A 227 5.23 17.22 12.04
N LYS A 228 5.84 16.27 11.34
CA LYS A 228 6.07 16.36 9.88
C LYS A 228 4.80 16.05 9.09
N MET A 229 3.80 15.50 9.76
CA MET A 229 2.45 15.31 9.26
C MET A 229 1.43 15.89 10.26
N SER A 230 0.28 16.34 9.76
CA SER A 230 -0.88 16.67 10.58
C SER A 230 -1.29 15.49 11.47
N PRO A 231 -1.77 15.73 12.71
CA PRO A 231 -2.29 14.66 13.54
C PRO A 231 -3.40 13.88 12.84
N MET A 232 -3.29 12.55 12.87
CA MET A 232 -4.32 11.63 12.40
C MET A 232 -4.38 10.40 13.31
N PRO A 233 -5.54 9.75 13.48
CA PRO A 233 -5.64 8.52 14.25
C PRO A 233 -4.87 7.38 13.57
N ILE A 234 -4.07 6.69 14.37
CA ILE A 234 -3.37 5.45 14.01
C ILE A 234 -4.03 4.33 14.81
N ILE A 235 -4.78 3.48 14.13
CA ILE A 235 -5.68 2.51 14.74
C ILE A 235 -5.11 1.11 14.53
N LEU A 236 -4.90 0.38 15.62
CA LEU A 236 -4.33 -0.96 15.63
C LEU A 236 -5.43 -1.98 15.95
N VAL A 237 -5.66 -2.92 15.03
CA VAL A 237 -6.69 -3.97 15.20
C VAL A 237 -6.06 -5.24 15.74
N GLY A 238 -6.59 -5.77 16.85
CA GLY A 238 -6.14 -7.03 17.46
C GLY A 238 -5.12 -6.83 18.58
N ARG A 239 -5.60 -6.55 19.80
CA ARG A 239 -4.79 -6.23 20.98
C ARG A 239 -3.76 -7.31 21.31
N ASP A 240 -4.15 -8.57 21.23
CA ASP A 240 -3.27 -9.70 21.54
C ASP A 240 -2.05 -9.79 20.61
N PHE A 241 -2.22 -9.38 19.35
CA PHE A 241 -1.12 -9.32 18.39
C PHE A 241 -0.22 -8.13 18.68
N TRP A 242 -0.80 -6.92 18.80
CA TRP A 242 -0.03 -5.68 18.92
C TRP A 242 0.69 -5.54 20.26
N SER A 243 0.12 -6.02 21.36
CA SER A 243 0.78 -6.03 22.68
C SER A 243 2.08 -6.85 22.68
N LYS A 244 2.17 -7.89 21.83
CA LYS A 244 3.37 -8.73 21.67
C LYS A 244 4.33 -8.18 20.62
N ALA A 245 3.78 -7.66 19.52
CA ALA A 245 4.58 -7.21 18.39
C ALA A 245 5.26 -5.85 18.63
N MET A 246 4.65 -4.99 19.46
CA MET A 246 5.14 -3.67 19.80
C MET A 246 4.83 -3.36 21.26
N ASN A 247 5.80 -3.59 22.14
CA ASN A 247 5.67 -3.25 23.55
C ASN A 247 6.01 -1.76 23.77
N VAL A 248 5.00 -0.91 23.61
CA VAL A 248 5.13 0.56 23.75
C VAL A 248 5.47 0.95 25.19
N ASP A 249 4.97 0.21 26.18
CA ASP A 249 5.27 0.47 27.59
C ASP A 249 6.75 0.30 27.87
N PHE A 250 7.35 -0.78 27.36
CA PHE A 250 8.79 -1.00 27.44
C PHE A 250 9.60 0.12 26.77
N LEU A 251 9.18 0.63 25.60
CA LEU A 251 9.86 1.75 24.94
C LEU A 251 9.82 3.04 25.78
N VAL A 252 8.75 3.26 26.54
CA VAL A 252 8.64 4.40 27.47
C VAL A 252 9.50 4.19 28.71
N GLU A 253 9.49 2.98 29.28
CA GLU A 253 10.30 2.62 30.46
C GLU A 253 11.80 2.77 30.20
N GLU A 254 12.25 2.37 29.01
CA GLU A 254 13.64 2.50 28.56
C GLU A 254 14.00 3.92 28.08
N GLY A 255 13.05 4.86 28.12
CA GLY A 255 13.27 6.26 27.73
C GLY A 255 13.48 6.49 26.23
N MET A 256 13.02 5.57 25.37
CA MET A 256 13.14 5.66 23.92
C MET A 256 12.06 6.55 23.29
N ILE A 257 10.91 6.70 23.94
CA ILE A 257 9.79 7.58 23.55
C ILE A 257 9.15 8.22 24.79
N ASP A 258 8.39 9.31 24.60
CA ASP A 258 7.68 9.98 25.69
C ASP A 258 6.41 9.21 26.08
N ALA A 259 6.01 9.27 27.36
CA ALA A 259 4.76 8.66 27.82
C ALA A 259 3.50 9.18 27.08
N LYS A 260 3.54 10.41 26.54
CA LYS A 260 2.45 10.98 25.74
C LYS A 260 2.31 10.30 24.38
N ASP A 261 3.37 9.69 23.86
CA ASP A 261 3.38 9.07 22.53
C ASP A 261 2.54 7.79 22.49
N LYS A 262 2.21 7.21 23.65
CA LYS A 262 1.18 6.16 23.78
C LYS A 262 -0.17 6.59 23.21
N LYS A 263 -0.49 7.89 23.27
CA LYS A 263 -1.75 8.46 22.75
C LYS A 263 -1.77 8.62 21.24
N LEU A 264 -0.67 8.34 20.54
CA LEU A 264 -0.64 8.35 19.08
C LEU A 264 -1.44 7.18 18.50
N MET A 265 -1.68 6.13 19.29
CA MET A 265 -2.29 4.89 18.84
C MET A 265 -3.55 4.57 19.63
N GLU A 266 -4.56 4.04 18.93
CA GLU A 266 -5.76 3.47 19.53
C GLU A 266 -5.84 1.99 19.16
N VAL A 267 -6.02 1.11 20.16
CA VAL A 267 -6.10 -0.34 19.95
C VAL A 267 -7.55 -0.80 20.08
N VAL A 268 -8.07 -1.39 19.03
CA VAL A 268 -9.47 -1.82 18.86
C VAL A 268 -9.56 -3.28 18.39
N GLU A 269 -10.77 -3.85 18.42
CA GLU A 269 -11.01 -5.23 17.98
C GLU A 269 -11.94 -5.30 16.76
N THR A 270 -12.83 -4.32 16.57
CA THR A 270 -13.94 -4.41 15.64
C THR A 270 -13.99 -3.28 14.61
N ALA A 271 -14.61 -3.56 13.46
CA ALA A 271 -14.95 -2.55 12.45
C ALA A 271 -15.76 -1.37 13.02
N GLU A 272 -16.67 -1.63 13.96
CA GLU A 272 -17.49 -0.61 14.63
C GLU A 272 -16.65 0.39 15.42
N GLU A 273 -15.72 -0.10 16.25
CA GLU A 273 -14.82 0.77 17.04
C GLU A 273 -13.95 1.64 16.13
N ILE A 274 -13.48 1.10 14.99
CA ILE A 274 -12.75 1.91 14.00
C ILE A 274 -13.66 3.03 13.48
N MET A 275 -14.92 2.72 13.13
CA MET A 275 -15.87 3.72 12.63
C MET A 275 -16.15 4.81 13.66
N GLU A 276 -16.32 4.46 14.94
CA GLU A 276 -16.51 5.44 16.01
C GLU A 276 -15.36 6.47 16.09
N ILE A 277 -14.12 6.02 15.88
CA ILE A 277 -12.94 6.91 15.84
C ILE A 277 -13.00 7.79 14.59
N LEU A 278 -13.30 7.21 13.42
CA LEU A 278 -13.35 7.97 12.16
C LEU A 278 -14.48 9.01 12.13
N GLU A 279 -15.61 8.75 12.80
CA GLU A 279 -16.72 9.72 12.88
C GLU A 279 -16.40 10.95 13.73
N ARG A 280 -15.37 10.88 14.59
CA ARG A 280 -14.87 12.02 15.38
C ARG A 280 -13.89 12.89 14.61
N LEU A 281 -13.50 12.50 13.39
CA LEU A 281 -12.56 13.27 12.59
C LEU A 281 -13.14 14.66 12.26
N PRO A 282 -12.39 15.75 12.50
CA PRO A 282 -12.86 17.09 12.15
C PRO A 282 -13.02 17.22 10.64
N ALA A 283 -14.00 17.97 10.15
CA ALA A 283 -14.10 18.22 8.71
C ALA A 283 -12.75 18.70 8.13
N LYS A 284 -12.42 18.27 6.92
CA LYS A 284 -11.14 18.63 6.31
C LYS A 284 -11.06 20.15 6.16
N GLY A 285 -10.14 20.78 6.89
CA GLY A 285 -9.81 22.19 6.69
C GLY A 285 -9.22 22.41 5.29
N ALA A 286 -9.33 23.63 4.77
CA ALA A 286 -8.67 24.01 3.51
C ALA A 286 -7.19 23.56 3.54
N PRO A 287 -6.63 23.04 2.44
CA PRO A 287 -5.27 22.51 2.42
C PRO A 287 -4.31 23.53 3.01
N GLY A 288 -3.76 23.19 4.18
CA GLY A 288 -2.78 24.03 4.86
C GLY A 288 -1.58 24.24 3.94
N ARG A 289 -1.08 25.48 3.89
CA ARG A 289 0.22 25.76 3.27
C ARG A 289 1.26 24.82 3.89
N VAL A 290 2.11 24.27 3.03
CA VAL A 290 3.30 23.51 3.45
C VAL A 290 4.04 24.36 4.50
N PRO A 291 4.42 23.81 5.67
CA PRO A 291 5.24 24.54 6.63
C PRO A 291 6.60 24.94 6.04
#